data_AF-D7JBJ5-F1
#
_entry.id   AF-D7JBJ5-F1
#
_cell.length_a   1.000
_cell.length_b   1.000
_cell.length_c   1.000
_cell.angle_alpha   90.00
_cell.angle_beta   90.00
_cell.angle_gamma   90.00
#
_symmetry.space_group_name_H-M   'P 1'
#
loop_
_entity.id
_entity.type
_entity.pdbx_description
1 polymer ?
#
loop_
_entity_poly.entity_id
_entity_poly.type
_entity_poly.pdbx_seq_one_letter_code
_entity_poly.pdbx_strand_id
1 'polypeptide(L)'
;MNMAMNRNILTFLNEYAEISDPQYAIMLRGAWGCGKTFFIRQWIKQLKNDKDADKLKWRPIYVSLYGLTTTQQITEQVNKEISPWLYSKGMKLAKNILKAASKIALKYDIDGDGKDEGSVTCDLDSILLLKEENSEIKGNKILIFDDLERCDVKLETLLGYINYFSEHCKCKVIIIGDE
;
A
#
# COMPACT_ATOMS: atom_id res chain seq x y z
N MET A 1 -14.60 -6.22 -20.47
CA MET A 1 -13.29 -6.12 -21.14
C MET A 1 -12.58 -7.46 -21.07
N ASN A 2 -12.28 -8.09 -22.21
CA ASN A 2 -11.60 -9.39 -22.26
C ASN A 2 -10.10 -9.18 -21.99
N MET A 3 -9.51 -9.86 -21.01
CA MET A 3 -8.07 -9.74 -20.69
C MET A 3 -7.18 -10.07 -21.90
N ALA A 4 -7.68 -10.87 -22.84
CA ALA A 4 -7.01 -11.18 -24.09
C ALA A 4 -6.82 -9.97 -25.02
N MET A 5 -7.58 -8.88 -24.83
CA MET A 5 -7.59 -7.69 -25.70
C MET A 5 -6.52 -6.65 -25.31
N ASN A 6 -6.02 -6.70 -24.07
CA ASN A 6 -5.03 -5.75 -23.53
C ASN A 6 -3.71 -6.46 -23.13
N ARG A 7 -3.25 -7.42 -23.95
CA ARG A 7 -2.07 -8.24 -23.63
C ARG A 7 -0.82 -7.43 -23.37
N ASN A 8 -0.57 -6.37 -24.15
CA ASN A 8 0.63 -5.55 -23.97
C ASN A 8 0.64 -4.85 -22.60
N ILE A 9 -0.50 -4.33 -22.15
CA ILE A 9 -0.63 -3.72 -20.83
C ILE A 9 -0.42 -4.76 -19.74
N LEU A 10 -1.01 -5.96 -19.90
CA LEU A 10 -0.85 -7.05 -18.94
C LEU A 10 0.61 -7.51 -18.84
N THR A 11 1.29 -7.68 -19.98
CA THR A 11 2.72 -8.03 -20.03
C THR A 11 3.56 -6.99 -19.32
N PHE A 12 3.39 -5.71 -19.64
CA PHE A 12 4.12 -4.63 -18.98
C PHE A 12 3.88 -4.59 -17.47
N LEU A 13 2.63 -4.73 -17.01
CA LEU A 13 2.33 -4.77 -15.58
C LEU A 13 2.98 -5.95 -14.87
N ASN A 14 3.03 -7.12 -15.51
CA ASN A 14 3.69 -8.30 -14.96
C ASN A 14 5.22 -8.10 -14.91
N GLU A 15 5.83 -7.57 -15.96
CA GLU A 15 7.26 -7.24 -15.97
C GLU A 15 7.60 -6.20 -14.90
N TYR A 16 6.81 -5.14 -14.79
CA TYR A 16 6.97 -4.12 -13.74
C TYR A 16 6.85 -4.73 -12.34
N ALA A 17 5.94 -5.69 -12.13
CA ALA A 17 5.79 -6.38 -10.85
C ALA A 17 7.03 -7.19 -10.43
N GLU A 18 7.88 -7.61 -11.37
CA GLU A 18 9.12 -8.37 -11.07
C GLU A 18 10.34 -7.48 -10.77
N ILE A 19 10.30 -6.17 -11.10
CA ILE A 19 11.42 -5.25 -10.86
C ILE A 19 11.62 -5.01 -9.35
N SER A 20 12.73 -5.41 -8.74
CA SER A 20 12.85 -5.35 -7.27
C SER A 20 12.71 -3.95 -6.66
N ASP A 21 13.30 -2.93 -7.29
CA ASP A 21 13.23 -1.53 -6.86
C ASP A 21 13.15 -0.63 -8.11
N PRO A 22 11.93 -0.32 -8.61
CA PRO A 22 11.81 0.44 -9.84
C PRO A 22 12.26 1.89 -9.65
N GLN A 23 12.11 2.49 -8.47
CA GLN A 23 12.35 3.91 -8.21
C GLN A 23 11.53 4.87 -9.10
N TYR A 24 10.51 4.36 -9.80
CA TYR A 24 9.54 5.17 -10.54
C TYR A 24 8.13 4.59 -10.42
N ALA A 25 7.14 5.49 -10.51
CA ALA A 25 5.74 5.14 -10.66
C ALA A 25 5.37 4.98 -12.15
N ILE A 26 4.36 4.16 -12.44
CA ILE A 26 3.74 4.05 -13.76
C ILE A 26 2.30 4.57 -13.71
N MET A 27 1.79 5.08 -14.83
CA MET A 27 0.40 5.52 -14.94
C MET A 27 -0.37 4.66 -15.94
N LEU A 28 -1.42 3.99 -15.48
CA LEU A 28 -2.41 3.35 -16.34
C LEU A 28 -3.47 4.37 -16.73
N ARG A 29 -3.43 4.73 -18.01
CA ARG A 29 -4.18 5.85 -18.55
C ARG A 29 -5.19 5.39 -19.61
N GLY A 30 -6.31 6.09 -19.72
CA GLY A 30 -7.33 5.81 -20.72
C GLY A 30 -8.62 6.60 -20.47
N ALA A 31 -9.49 6.65 -21.47
CA ALA A 31 -10.75 7.40 -21.38
C ALA A 31 -11.64 6.96 -20.21
N TRP A 32 -12.49 7.87 -19.74
CA TRP A 32 -13.52 7.56 -18.77
C TRP A 32 -14.39 6.39 -19.24
N GLY A 33 -14.73 5.48 -18.33
CA GLY A 33 -15.58 4.32 -18.64
C GLY A 33 -14.92 3.19 -19.46
N CYS A 34 -13.64 3.31 -19.87
CA CYS A 34 -12.97 2.24 -20.64
C CYS A 34 -12.62 0.98 -19.82
N GLY A 35 -12.81 1.02 -18.50
CA GLY A 35 -12.64 -0.13 -17.62
C GLY A 35 -11.28 -0.28 -16.94
N LYS A 36 -10.52 0.81 -16.75
CA LYS A 36 -9.20 0.82 -16.05
C LYS A 36 -9.26 0.18 -14.67
N THR A 37 -10.17 0.66 -13.81
CA THR A 37 -10.40 0.12 -12.46
C THR A 37 -10.79 -1.36 -12.50
N PHE A 38 -11.65 -1.75 -13.45
CA PHE A 38 -12.00 -3.16 -13.63
C PHE A 38 -10.77 -3.99 -13.99
N PHE A 39 -9.97 -3.51 -14.95
CA PHE A 39 -8.76 -4.18 -15.42
C PHE A 39 -7.74 -4.39 -14.31
N ILE A 40 -7.38 -3.34 -13.56
CA ILE A 40 -6.38 -3.47 -12.50
C ILE A 40 -6.87 -4.42 -11.41
N ARG A 41 -8.16 -4.39 -11.06
CA ARG A 41 -8.73 -5.30 -10.05
C ARG A 41 -8.66 -6.75 -10.49
N GLN A 42 -8.84 -7.03 -11.78
CA GLN A 42 -8.66 -8.39 -12.31
C GLN A 42 -7.19 -8.81 -12.30
N TRP A 43 -6.27 -7.90 -12.66
CA TRP A 43 -4.83 -8.17 -12.59
C TRP A 43 -4.36 -8.45 -11.15
N ILE A 44 -4.78 -7.64 -10.17
CA ILE A 44 -4.52 -7.88 -8.74
C ILE A 44 -5.00 -9.27 -8.30
N LYS A 45 -6.15 -9.74 -8.79
CA LYS A 45 -6.66 -11.08 -8.46
C LYS A 45 -5.76 -12.20 -8.99
N GLN A 46 -5.11 -12.01 -10.14
CA GLN A 46 -4.17 -12.99 -10.69
C GLN A 46 -2.92 -13.12 -9.82
N LEU A 47 -2.40 -12.00 -9.31
CA LEU A 47 -1.25 -11.98 -8.38
C LEU A 47 -1.55 -12.67 -7.04
N LYS A 48 -2.83 -12.72 -6.63
CA LYS A 48 -3.27 -13.33 -5.36
C LYS A 48 -3.31 -14.86 -5.38
N ASN A 49 -3.26 -15.50 -6.56
CA ASN A 49 -3.43 -16.95 -6.72
C ASN A 49 -2.18 -17.79 -6.45
N ASP A 50 -1.14 -17.19 -5.86
CA ASP A 50 0.13 -17.85 -5.63
C ASP A 50 0.08 -18.75 -4.38
N LYS A 51 0.38 -20.04 -4.55
CA LYS A 51 0.04 -21.14 -3.60
C LYS A 51 0.97 -21.29 -2.40
N ASP A 52 1.93 -20.39 -2.20
CA ASP A 52 2.88 -20.48 -1.07
C ASP A 52 2.22 -20.09 0.25
N ALA A 53 1.80 -21.09 1.02
CA ALA A 53 1.09 -20.93 2.29
C ALA A 53 1.99 -20.44 3.44
N ASP A 54 3.32 -20.61 3.34
CA ASP A 54 4.21 -20.63 4.51
C ASP A 54 4.86 -19.29 4.90
N LYS A 55 4.67 -18.21 4.12
CA LYS A 55 5.21 -16.86 4.45
C LYS A 55 4.14 -15.77 4.37
N LEU A 56 4.28 -14.70 5.16
CA LEU A 56 3.53 -13.46 4.91
C LEU A 56 4.01 -12.91 3.56
N LYS A 57 3.13 -12.92 2.56
CA LYS A 57 3.37 -12.28 1.25
C LYS A 57 2.65 -10.94 1.22
N TRP A 58 3.37 -9.85 0.94
CA TRP A 58 2.79 -8.55 0.60
C TRP A 58 1.77 -8.73 -0.53
N ARG A 59 0.59 -8.16 -0.35
CA ARG A 59 -0.45 -8.11 -1.38
C ARG A 59 -0.49 -6.71 -1.98
N PRO A 60 -0.83 -6.56 -3.26
CA PRO A 60 -1.10 -5.25 -3.83
C PRO A 60 -2.15 -4.50 -3.01
N ILE A 61 -1.82 -3.28 -2.61
CA ILE A 61 -2.68 -2.35 -1.87
C ILE A 61 -3.35 -1.46 -2.90
N TYR A 62 -4.68 -1.41 -2.88
CA TYR A 62 -5.46 -0.55 -3.76
C TYR A 62 -6.09 0.56 -2.92
N VAL A 63 -5.88 1.80 -3.33
CA VAL A 63 -6.41 3.01 -2.70
C VAL A 63 -7.18 3.79 -3.75
N SER A 64 -8.47 4.07 -3.48
CA SER A 64 -9.22 5.04 -4.28
C SER A 64 -8.98 6.43 -3.69
N LEU A 65 -8.62 7.38 -4.55
CA LEU A 65 -8.40 8.78 -4.19
C LEU A 65 -9.68 9.63 -4.26
N TYR A 66 -10.80 9.02 -4.67
CA TYR A 66 -12.07 9.68 -4.89
C TYR A 66 -12.53 10.47 -3.65
N GLY A 67 -12.66 11.79 -3.82
CA GLY A 67 -13.17 12.70 -2.79
C GLY A 67 -12.26 12.85 -1.57
N LEU A 68 -10.99 12.41 -1.66
CA LEU A 68 -10.01 12.66 -0.61
C LEU A 68 -9.45 14.08 -0.76
N THR A 69 -9.38 14.79 0.36
CA THR A 69 -9.08 16.22 0.44
C THR A 69 -7.72 16.52 1.08
N THR A 70 -7.13 15.54 1.77
CA THR A 70 -5.81 15.68 2.42
C THR A 70 -4.96 14.43 2.24
N THR A 71 -3.63 14.59 2.31
CA THR A 71 -2.69 13.44 2.31
C THR A 71 -2.86 12.53 3.52
N GLN A 72 -3.33 13.07 4.65
CA GLN A 72 -3.67 12.28 5.84
C GLN A 72 -4.80 11.28 5.54
N GLN A 73 -5.86 11.71 4.84
CA GLN A 73 -6.94 10.80 4.44
C GLN A 73 -6.46 9.70 3.50
N ILE A 74 -5.46 10.00 2.65
CA ILE A 74 -4.82 8.98 1.79
C ILE A 74 -4.04 7.98 2.65
N THR A 75 -3.25 8.46 3.62
CA THR A 75 -2.54 7.62 4.60
C THR A 75 -3.51 6.70 5.34
N GLU A 76 -4.63 7.23 5.84
CA GLU A 76 -5.66 6.43 6.51
C GLU A 76 -6.21 5.30 5.63
N GLN A 77 -6.42 5.55 4.33
CA GLN A 77 -6.87 4.52 3.38
C GLN A 77 -5.79 3.45 3.16
N VAL A 78 -4.52 3.85 3.02
CA VAL A 78 -3.39 2.90 2.94
C VAL A 78 -3.36 2.01 4.18
N ASN A 79 -3.51 2.60 5.37
CA ASN A 79 -3.44 1.89 6.65
C ASN A 79 -4.61 0.92 6.85
N LYS A 80 -5.81 1.30 6.41
CA LYS A 80 -6.99 0.41 6.40
C LYS A 80 -6.78 -0.84 5.57
N GLU A 81 -6.02 -0.76 4.47
CA GLU A 81 -5.75 -1.92 3.61
C GLU A 81 -4.56 -2.77 4.12
N ILE A 82 -3.58 -2.16 4.80
CA ILE A 82 -2.44 -2.88 5.40
C ILE A 82 -2.86 -3.65 6.66
N SER A 83 -3.67 -3.03 7.53
CA SER A 83 -3.94 -3.57 8.87
C SER A 83 -4.57 -4.97 8.87
N PRO A 84 -5.62 -5.32 8.08
CA PRO A 84 -6.22 -6.65 8.11
C PRO A 84 -5.25 -7.72 7.62
N TRP A 85 -4.34 -7.39 6.71
CA TRP A 85 -3.28 -8.29 6.24
C TRP A 85 -2.25 -8.55 7.35
N LEU A 86 -1.84 -7.51 8.07
CA LEU A 86 -0.88 -7.62 9.17
C LEU A 86 -1.44 -8.46 10.32
N TYR A 87 -2.72 -8.26 10.67
CA TYR A 87 -3.37 -8.97 11.78
C TYR A 87 -3.80 -10.41 11.41
N SER A 88 -4.27 -10.67 10.18
CA SER A 88 -4.83 -11.99 9.80
C SER A 88 -3.80 -13.12 9.63
N LYS A 89 -2.53 -12.80 9.40
CA LYS A 89 -1.42 -13.78 9.45
C LYS A 89 -0.42 -13.52 10.60
N GLY A 90 -0.56 -12.40 11.30
CA GLY A 90 0.36 -11.90 12.32
C GLY A 90 0.13 -12.38 13.74
N MET A 91 -0.53 -13.52 13.99
CA MET A 91 -0.62 -14.08 15.37
C MET A 91 0.78 -14.30 16.01
N LYS A 92 1.85 -14.42 15.21
CA LYS A 92 3.25 -14.49 15.68
C LYS A 92 3.93 -13.12 15.82
N LEU A 93 3.71 -12.21 14.87
CA LEU A 93 4.30 -10.86 14.88
C LEU A 93 3.65 -9.97 15.95
N ALA A 94 2.32 -10.03 16.09
CA ALA A 94 1.59 -9.44 17.20
C ALA A 94 2.11 -9.95 18.55
N LYS A 95 2.55 -11.21 18.66
CA LYS A 95 3.13 -11.74 19.91
C LYS A 95 4.48 -11.12 20.25
N ASN A 96 5.28 -10.76 19.25
CA ASN A 96 6.59 -10.12 19.44
C ASN A 96 6.47 -8.61 19.62
N ILE A 97 5.58 -7.95 18.85
CA ILE A 97 5.25 -6.53 19.01
C ILE A 97 4.55 -6.30 20.35
N LEU A 98 3.58 -7.14 20.75
CA LEU A 98 2.94 -7.06 22.07
C LEU A 98 3.94 -7.28 23.21
N LYS A 99 4.96 -8.13 23.03
CA LYS A 99 6.05 -8.33 24.01
C LYS A 99 7.04 -7.17 24.04
N ALA A 100 7.31 -6.54 22.90
CA ALA A 100 8.18 -5.37 22.83
C ALA A 100 7.45 -4.15 23.42
N ALA A 101 6.20 -3.94 23.01
CA ALA A 101 5.30 -2.92 23.53
C ALA A 101 5.04 -3.10 25.03
N SER A 102 4.87 -4.32 25.56
CA SER A 102 4.71 -4.52 27.00
C SER A 102 5.98 -4.20 27.79
N LYS A 103 7.17 -4.47 27.24
CA LYS A 103 8.44 -4.06 27.87
C LYS A 103 8.68 -2.56 27.82
N ILE A 104 8.14 -1.87 26.82
CA ILE A 104 8.26 -0.42 26.68
C ILE A 104 7.20 0.28 27.54
N ALA A 105 5.96 -0.21 27.52
CA ALA A 105 4.86 0.27 28.38
C ALA A 105 5.20 0.08 29.87
N LEU A 106 5.72 -1.08 30.28
CA LEU A 106 6.18 -1.29 31.67
C LEU A 106 7.38 -0.40 32.07
N LYS A 107 8.11 0.16 31.10
CA LYS A 107 9.20 1.13 31.36
C LYS A 107 8.70 2.58 31.36
N TYR A 108 7.65 2.88 30.60
CA TYR A 108 7.05 4.22 30.51
C TYR A 108 6.03 4.48 31.63
N ASP A 109 5.36 3.44 32.14
CA ASP A 109 4.38 3.53 33.23
C ASP A 109 5.02 3.70 34.63
N ILE A 110 6.34 3.89 34.68
CA ILE A 110 7.09 4.25 35.90
C ILE A 110 7.34 5.77 35.98
N ASP A 111 7.19 6.53 34.88
CA ASP A 111 7.42 7.97 34.88
C ASP A 111 6.39 8.70 33.98
N GLY A 112 5.26 9.07 34.57
CA GLY A 112 4.65 10.39 34.30
C GLY A 112 3.55 10.50 33.23
N ASP A 113 2.33 10.73 33.75
CA ASP A 113 1.20 11.47 33.17
C ASP A 113 0.47 10.86 31.96
N GLY A 114 -0.63 10.18 32.28
CA GLY A 114 -1.58 9.58 31.35
C GLY A 114 -2.39 10.62 30.56
N LYS A 115 -1.94 10.89 29.34
CA LYS A 115 -2.77 11.46 28.28
C LYS A 115 -2.78 10.51 27.08
N ASP A 116 -3.97 10.00 26.79
CA ASP A 116 -4.27 9.14 25.64
C ASP A 116 -3.90 9.84 24.32
N GLU A 117 -2.73 9.54 23.78
CA GLU A 117 -2.31 9.86 22.41
C GLU A 117 -2.33 8.60 21.50
N GLY A 118 -3.31 7.72 21.71
CA GLY A 118 -3.38 6.40 21.08
C GLY A 118 -3.76 6.34 19.59
N SER A 119 -3.85 7.47 18.88
CA SER A 119 -4.27 7.49 17.46
C SER A 119 -3.17 7.85 16.46
N VAL A 120 -2.10 8.52 16.89
CA VAL A 120 -1.06 9.04 15.99
C VAL A 120 0.06 8.01 15.73
N THR A 121 0.19 7.00 16.59
CA THR A 121 1.19 5.94 16.49
C THR A 121 0.90 4.94 15.35
N CYS A 122 -0.37 4.59 15.14
CA CYS A 122 -0.78 3.61 14.12
C CYS A 122 -0.49 4.07 12.68
N ASP A 123 -0.56 5.38 12.42
CA ASP A 123 -0.39 5.95 11.09
C ASP A 123 1.06 5.91 10.60
N LEU A 124 2.01 6.13 11.50
CA LEU A 124 3.44 6.07 11.24
C LEU A 124 3.92 4.62 11.12
N ASP A 125 3.45 3.74 12.00
CA ASP A 125 3.90 2.35 12.07
C ASP A 125 3.64 1.58 10.76
N SER A 126 2.49 1.81 10.13
CA SER A 126 2.10 1.11 8.89
C SER A 126 2.94 1.53 7.68
N ILE A 127 3.28 2.82 7.55
CA ILE A 127 4.17 3.33 6.50
C ILE A 127 5.63 2.95 6.79
N LEU A 128 6.05 2.91 8.07
CA LEU A 128 7.37 2.42 8.46
C LEU A 128 7.57 0.95 8.06
N LEU A 129 6.54 0.11 8.19
CA LEU A 129 6.57 -1.27 7.67
C LEU A 129 6.78 -1.34 6.15
N LEU A 130 6.29 -0.34 5.39
CA LEU A 130 6.57 -0.24 3.96
C LEU A 130 8.02 0.19 3.69
N LYS A 131 8.68 0.90 4.60
CA LYS A 131 10.10 1.24 4.47
C LYS A 131 11.03 0.11 4.85
N GLU A 132 10.70 -0.66 5.88
CA GLU A 132 11.60 -1.70 6.38
C GLU A 132 11.76 -2.86 5.40
N GLU A 133 13.01 -3.31 5.22
CA GLU A 133 13.34 -4.57 4.56
C GLU A 133 13.19 -5.70 5.59
N ASN A 134 11.97 -6.18 5.76
CA ASN A 134 11.70 -7.31 6.65
C ASN A 134 11.82 -8.63 5.89
N SER A 135 12.88 -9.39 6.16
CA SER A 135 13.16 -10.69 5.52
C SER A 135 12.11 -11.77 5.80
N GLU A 136 11.27 -11.57 6.83
CA GLU A 136 10.13 -12.45 7.15
C GLU A 136 8.92 -12.17 6.25
N ILE A 137 8.84 -10.97 5.65
CA ILE A 137 7.77 -10.55 4.75
C ILE A 137 8.28 -10.62 3.31
N LYS A 138 7.79 -11.61 2.55
CA LYS A 138 8.11 -11.74 1.12
C LYS A 138 7.10 -10.99 0.26
N GLY A 139 7.41 -10.80 -1.02
CA GLY A 139 6.46 -10.30 -2.01
C GLY A 139 6.62 -8.82 -2.35
N ASN A 140 6.00 -8.45 -3.45
CA ASN A 140 6.14 -7.12 -4.05
C ASN A 140 5.25 -6.10 -3.31
N LYS A 141 5.88 -5.03 -2.81
CA LYS A 141 5.17 -3.86 -2.25
C LYS A 141 4.57 -3.06 -3.40
N ILE A 142 3.37 -3.43 -3.85
CA ILE A 142 2.66 -2.73 -4.93
C ILE A 142 1.58 -1.85 -4.31
N LEU A 143 1.68 -0.53 -4.50
CA LEU A 143 0.62 0.44 -4.18
C LEU A 143 -0.03 0.92 -5.47
N ILE A 144 -1.36 0.92 -5.47
CA ILE A 144 -2.18 1.36 -6.60
C ILE A 144 -3.05 2.50 -6.11
N PHE A 145 -2.88 3.67 -6.72
CA PHE A 145 -3.69 4.86 -6.46
C PHE A 145 -4.61 5.09 -7.66
N ASP A 146 -5.91 4.88 -7.45
CA ASP A 146 -6.95 5.04 -8.49
C ASP A 146 -7.69 6.36 -8.31
N ASP A 147 -8.41 6.78 -9.36
CA ASP A 147 -9.20 8.00 -9.40
C ASP A 147 -8.36 9.29 -9.19
N LEU A 148 -7.17 9.38 -9.80
CA LEU A 148 -6.25 10.53 -9.65
C LEU A 148 -6.95 11.87 -9.92
N GLU A 149 -7.77 11.96 -10.98
CA GLU A 149 -8.48 13.17 -11.38
C GLU A 149 -9.65 13.56 -10.47
N ARG A 150 -9.99 12.70 -9.50
CA ARG A 150 -11.13 12.87 -8.58
C ARG A 150 -10.68 13.09 -7.13
N CYS A 151 -9.40 13.35 -6.94
CA CYS A 151 -8.83 13.74 -5.67
C CYS A 151 -8.87 15.27 -5.55
N ASP A 152 -9.31 15.77 -4.41
CA ASP A 152 -9.37 17.23 -4.14
C ASP A 152 -8.03 17.77 -3.60
N VAL A 153 -7.05 16.90 -3.36
CA VAL A 153 -5.67 17.30 -3.07
C VAL A 153 -5.04 17.90 -4.32
N LYS A 154 -4.36 19.05 -4.17
CA LYS A 154 -3.59 19.65 -5.28
C LYS A 154 -2.65 18.63 -5.92
N LEU A 155 -2.70 18.52 -7.25
CA LEU A 155 -1.96 17.51 -8.01
C LEU A 155 -0.47 17.46 -7.67
N GLU A 156 0.21 18.60 -7.54
CA GLU A 156 1.62 18.66 -7.15
C GLU A 156 1.89 18.02 -5.78
N THR A 157 1.04 18.33 -4.80
CA THR A 157 1.11 17.75 -3.45
C THR A 157 0.82 16.26 -3.47
N LEU A 158 -0.17 15.84 -4.26
CA LEU A 158 -0.56 14.44 -4.41
C LEU A 158 0.56 13.63 -5.07
N LEU A 159 1.14 14.12 -6.16
CA LEU A 159 2.26 13.47 -6.85
C LEU A 159 3.50 13.40 -5.97
N GLY A 160 3.83 14.48 -5.23
CA GLY A 160 4.93 14.46 -4.26
C GLY A 160 4.72 13.44 -3.15
N TYR A 161 3.50 13.35 -2.63
CA TYR A 161 3.12 12.35 -1.62
C TYR A 161 3.21 10.91 -2.17
N ILE A 162 2.70 10.66 -3.39
CA ILE A 162 2.76 9.34 -4.03
C ILE A 162 4.21 8.94 -4.34
N ASN A 163 5.03 9.89 -4.81
CA ASN A 163 6.41 9.64 -5.19
C ASN A 163 7.28 9.15 -4.02
N TYR A 164 6.97 9.63 -2.80
CA TYR A 164 7.63 9.16 -1.58
C TYR A 164 7.60 7.63 -1.42
N PHE A 165 6.52 6.96 -1.82
CA PHE A 165 6.45 5.49 -1.74
C PHE A 165 7.41 4.81 -2.72
N SER A 166 7.56 5.38 -3.92
CA SER A 166 8.48 4.87 -4.94
C SER A 166 9.93 5.08 -4.52
N GLU A 167 10.30 6.32 -4.16
CA GLU A 167 11.69 6.70 -3.91
C GLU A 167 12.20 6.25 -2.54
N HIS A 168 11.37 6.35 -1.49
CA HIS A 168 11.82 6.15 -0.12
C HIS A 168 11.31 4.86 0.53
N CYS A 169 10.24 4.27 0.01
CA CYS A 169 9.72 2.99 0.50
C CYS A 169 10.03 1.82 -0.45
N LYS A 170 10.72 2.07 -1.57
CA LYS A 170 11.02 1.07 -2.63
C LYS A 170 9.78 0.32 -3.10
N CYS A 171 8.64 1.01 -3.10
CA CYS A 171 7.37 0.43 -3.48
C CYS A 171 7.19 0.58 -5.00
N LYS A 172 6.58 -0.43 -5.61
CA LYS A 172 6.04 -0.32 -6.96
C LYS A 172 4.78 0.51 -6.88
N VAL A 173 4.69 1.58 -7.66
CA VAL A 173 3.57 2.51 -7.61
C VAL A 173 2.88 2.53 -8.97
N ILE A 174 1.57 2.28 -8.96
CA ILE A 174 0.71 2.35 -10.13
C ILE A 174 -0.33 3.42 -9.88
N ILE A 175 -0.36 4.44 -10.72
CA ILE A 175 -1.37 5.49 -10.71
C ILE A 175 -2.39 5.17 -11.79
N ILE A 176 -3.67 5.40 -11.52
CA ILE A 176 -4.75 5.26 -12.50
C ILE A 176 -5.50 6.59 -12.55
N GLY A 177 -5.73 7.07 -13.76
CA GLY A 177 -6.48 8.29 -13.97
C GLY A 177 -6.87 8.51 -15.42
N ASP A 178 -7.67 9.56 -15.61
CA ASP A 178 -8.05 10.08 -16.92
C ASP A 178 -7.03 11.14 -17.36
N GLU A 179 -6.26 10.86 -18.42
CA GLU A 179 -5.62 11.87 -19.28
C GLU A 179 -5.03 11.27 -20.56
#